data_AF-A0AAU9X7D4-F1
#
_entry.id   AF-A0AAU9X7D4-F1
#
_cell.length_a   1.000
_cell.length_b   1.000
_cell.length_c   1.000
_cell.angle_alpha   90.00
_cell.angle_beta   90.00
_cell.angle_gamma   90.00
#
_symmetry.space_group_name_H-M   'P 1'
#
loop_
_entity.id
_entity.type
_entity.pdbx_description
1 polymer ?
#
loop_
_entity_poly.entity_id
_entity_poly.type
_entity_poly.pdbx_seq_one_letter_code
_entity_poly.pdbx_strand_id
1 'polypeptide(L)' 'TEKFSKGDLPLQYKGELVSEDEGYQREDLHVEELRSFLFFFKDGFKCLRLDATFSAGLGRLKNDNPLNKANEKD' A
#
# COMPACT_ATOMS: atom_id res chain seq x y z
N THR A 1 -13.42 9.07 -17.94
CA THR A 1 -13.39 9.18 -16.47
C THR A 1 -14.81 9.26 -15.98
N GLU A 2 -15.14 8.52 -14.92
CA GLU A 2 -16.48 8.49 -14.32
C GLU A 2 -16.54 9.31 -13.03
N LYS A 3 -17.75 9.70 -12.61
CA LYS A 3 -17.97 10.36 -11.33
C LYS A 3 -18.29 9.30 -10.28
N PHE A 4 -17.59 9.33 -9.16
CA PHE A 4 -17.87 8.49 -7.99
C PHE A 4 -18.69 9.27 -6.97
N SER A 5 -19.65 8.60 -6.35
CA SER A 5 -20.43 9.08 -5.23
C SER A 5 -19.79 8.67 -3.90
N LYS A 6 -20.14 9.36 -2.82
CA LYS A 6 -19.70 8.97 -1.48
C LYS A 6 -20.23 7.57 -1.14
N GLY A 7 -19.33 6.65 -0.79
CA GLY A 7 -19.65 5.25 -0.50
C GLY A 7 -19.27 4.28 -1.62
N ASP A 8 -18.97 4.79 -2.82
CA ASP A 8 -18.48 3.95 -3.91
C ASP A 8 -17.07 3.43 -3.59
N LEU A 9 -16.76 2.21 -4.06
CA LEU A 9 -15.44 1.61 -3.96
C LEU A 9 -14.72 1.72 -5.32
N PRO A 10 -13.99 2.82 -5.58
CA PRO A 10 -13.42 3.07 -6.91
C PRO A 10 -12.26 2.13 -7.24
N LEU A 11 -11.47 1.74 -6.24
CA LEU A 11 -10.25 0.96 -6.41
C LEU A 11 -10.01 0.07 -5.19
N GLN A 12 -9.42 -1.10 -5.44
CA GLN A 12 -8.85 -1.96 -4.41
C GLN A 12 -7.32 -1.89 -4.49
N TYR A 13 -6.67 -1.76 -3.33
CA TYR A 13 -5.24 -1.92 -3.22
C TYR A 13 -4.95 -3.43 -3.18
N LYS A 14 -4.44 -3.97 -4.30
CA LYS A 14 -4.15 -5.40 -4.48
C LYS A 14 -2.64 -5.62 -4.43
N GLY A 15 -2.22 -6.76 -3.92
CA GLY A 15 -0.82 -7.08 -3.70
C GLY A 15 -0.68 -8.40 -2.95
N GLU A 16 0.56 -8.79 -2.71
CA GLU A 16 0.90 -9.94 -1.88
C GLU A 16 0.73 -9.55 -0.41
N LEU A 17 0.02 -10.36 0.37
CA LEU A 17 -0.08 -10.19 1.81
C LEU A 17 1.14 -10.84 2.46
N VAL A 18 1.93 -10.03 3.16
CA VAL A 18 3.16 -10.47 3.83
C VAL A 18 3.13 -10.13 5.31
N SER A 19 3.99 -10.82 6.06
CA SER A 19 4.16 -10.54 7.49
C SER A 19 4.77 -9.15 7.73
N GLU A 20 4.70 -8.66 8.97
CA GLU A 20 5.33 -7.40 9.34
C GLU A 20 6.85 -7.42 9.11
N ASP A 21 7.55 -8.44 9.60
CA ASP A 21 8.99 -8.58 9.47
C ASP A 21 9.42 -8.67 7.99
N GLU A 22 8.70 -9.45 7.19
CA GLU A 22 8.95 -9.56 5.76
C GLU A 22 8.73 -8.24 5.03
N GLY A 23 7.69 -7.49 5.40
CA GLY A 23 7.42 -6.18 4.81
C GLY A 23 8.55 -5.18 5.10
N TYR A 24 9.12 -5.17 6.30
CA TYR A 24 10.28 -4.35 6.62
C TYR A 24 11.53 -4.78 5.84
N GLN A 25 11.79 -6.09 5.74
CA GLN A 25 12.90 -6.59 4.92
C GLN A 25 12.77 -6.18 3.45
N ARG A 26 11.55 -6.20 2.90
CA ARG A 26 11.28 -5.75 1.53
C ARG A 26 11.42 -4.23 1.37
N GLU A 27 11.06 -3.45 2.40
CA GLU A 27 11.28 -2.00 2.43
C GLU A 27 12.78 -1.68 2.43
N ASP A 28 13.57 -2.37 3.26
CA ASP A 28 15.02 -2.16 3.38
C ASP A 28 15.81 -2.59 2.13
N LEU A 29 15.35 -3.66 1.46
CA LEU A 29 15.95 -4.15 0.21
C LEU A 29 15.41 -3.44 -1.04
N HIS A 30 14.61 -2.40 -0.87
CA HIS A 30 13.94 -1.75 -1.97
C HIS A 30 14.92 -1.08 -2.94
N VAL A 31 14.76 -1.39 -4.23
CA VAL A 31 15.53 -0.81 -5.33
C VAL A 31 14.77 0.42 -5.84
N GLU A 32 15.40 1.61 -5.76
CA GLU A 32 14.74 2.91 -6.00
C GLU A 32 14.02 2.98 -7.35
N GLU A 33 14.55 2.33 -8.39
CA GLU A 33 13.97 2.24 -9.73
C GLU A 33 12.60 1.55 -9.77
N LEU A 34 12.33 0.61 -8.84
CA LEU A 34 11.07 -0.14 -8.80
C LEU A 34 9.94 0.63 -8.10
N ARG A 35 10.28 1.63 -7.27
CA ARG A 35 9.37 2.38 -6.38
C ARG A 35 8.65 1.47 -5.37
N SER A 36 8.55 1.89 -4.11
CA SER A 36 7.94 1.05 -3.07
C SER A 36 6.43 1.19 -3.10
N PHE A 37 5.74 0.06 -3.13
CA PHE A 37 4.28 -0.04 -3.07
C PHE A 37 3.82 -0.90 -1.89
N LEU A 38 4.54 -0.81 -0.78
CA LEU A 38 4.17 -1.45 0.48
C LEU A 38 3.10 -0.62 1.19
N PHE A 39 2.04 -1.27 1.67
CA PHE A 39 0.99 -0.64 2.47
C PHE A 39 0.86 -1.30 3.83
N PHE A 40 1.00 -0.51 4.89
CA PHE A 40 1.07 -0.96 6.27
C PHE A 40 -0.30 -0.79 6.92
N PHE A 41 -0.91 -1.88 7.41
CA PHE A 41 -2.20 -1.82 8.09
C PHE A 41 -2.28 -2.77 9.28
N LYS A 42 -3.30 -2.56 10.11
CA LYS A 42 -3.65 -3.44 11.23
C LYS A 42 -5.02 -4.04 10.99
N ASP A 43 -5.13 -5.35 11.22
CA ASP A 43 -6.41 -6.07 11.26
C ASP A 43 -6.55 -6.72 12.63
N GLY A 44 -7.33 -6.07 13.50
CA GLY A 44 -7.35 -6.37 14.94
C GLY A 44 -5.97 -6.17 15.57
N PHE A 45 -5.41 -7.24 16.13
CA PHE A 45 -4.09 -7.26 16.77
C PHE A 45 -2.95 -7.63 15.81
N LYS A 46 -3.24 -7.90 14.54
CA LYS A 46 -2.22 -8.31 13.57
C LYS A 46 -1.73 -7.10 12.80
N CYS A 47 -0.42 -6.89 12.80
CA CYS A 47 0.26 -6.02 11.85
C CYS A 47 0.49 -6.79 10.56
N LEU A 48 -0.06 -6.28 9.47
CA LEU A 48 0.03 -6.91 8.15
C LEU A 48 0.53 -5.89 7.13
N ARG A 49 1.14 -6.40 6.07
CA ARG A 49 1.71 -5.59 5.00
C ARG A 49 1.20 -6.11 3.67
N LEU A 50 0.81 -5.21 2.79
CA LEU A 50 0.46 -5.57 1.41
C LEU A 50 1.54 -5.02 0.47
N ASP A 51 2.20 -5.89 -0.28
CA ASP A 51 3.19 -5.52 -1.28
C ASP A 51 2.56 -5.51 -2.68
N ALA A 52 2.35 -4.32 -3.22
CA ALA A 52 1.79 -4.13 -4.54
C ALA A 52 2.85 -3.88 -5.64
N THR A 53 4.14 -4.07 -5.34
CA THR A 53 5.26 -3.73 -6.25
C THR A 53 5.09 -4.40 -7.62
N PHE A 54 4.70 -5.67 -7.63
CA PHE A 54 4.46 -6.42 -8.87
C PHE A 54 2.97 -6.57 -9.24
N SER A 55 2.06 -5.84 -8.57
CA SER A 55 0.62 -6.08 -8.64
C SER A 55 -0.14 -5.80 -9.95
N ALA A 56 0.16 -4.89 -10.87
CA ALA A 56 -0.77 -4.50 -11.97
C ALA A 56 -2.12 -3.84 -11.57
N GLY A 57 -2.58 -3.92 -10.31
CA GLY A 57 -3.78 -3.20 -9.85
C GLY A 57 -3.54 -1.68 -9.77
N LEU A 58 -4.51 -0.86 -10.21
CA LEU A 58 -4.36 0.60 -10.24
C LEU A 58 -4.34 1.26 -8.86
N GLY A 59 -4.82 0.57 -7.81
CA GLY A 59 -4.83 1.10 -6.44
C GLY A 59 -3.45 1.51 -5.94
N ARG A 60 -2.38 0.82 -6.38
CA ARG A 60 -1.00 1.13 -6.02
C ARG A 60 -0.49 2.46 -6.54
N LEU A 61 -1.12 3.01 -7.57
CA LEU A 61 -0.71 4.26 -8.22
C LEU A 61 -1.40 5.50 -7.63
N LYS A 62 -2.21 5.32 -6.57
CA LYS A 62 -2.84 6.44 -5.89
C LYS A 62 -1.80 7.14 -5.01
N ASN A 63 -1.51 8.40 -5.34
CA ASN A 63 -0.57 9.21 -4.58
C ASN A 63 -1.11 9.57 -3.19
N ASP A 64 -0.19 9.71 -2.24
CA ASP A 64 -0.49 10.21 -0.89
C ASP A 64 -1.04 11.63 -0.91
N ASN A 65 -1.86 11.94 0.10
CA ASN A 65 -2.17 13.31 0.43
C ASN A 65 -0.99 13.89 1.23
N PRO A 66 -0.43 15.06 0.88
CA PRO A 66 0.68 15.68 1.61
C PRO A 66 0.44 15.88 3.11
N LEU A 67 -0.83 15.98 3.54
CA LEU A 67 -1.23 16.16 4.93
C LEU A 67 -1.46 14.84 5.68
N ASN A 68 -1.49 13.71 4.98
CA ASN A 68 -1.76 12.40 5.55
C ASN A 68 -1.13 11.33 4.66
N LYS A 69 0.15 11.08 4.90
CA LYS A 69 0.94 10.12 4.13
C LYS A 69 0.71 8.72 4.67
N ALA A 70 0.67 7.74 3.77
CA ALA A 70 0.70 6.35 4.19
C ALA A 70 2.04 6.01 4.83
N ASN A 71 2.02 5.08 5.79
CA ASN A 71 3.20 4.49 6.43
C ASN A 71 4.16 5.51 7.11
N GLU A 72 3.67 6.70 7.47
CA GLU A 72 4.46 7.65 8.25
C GLU A 72 4.84 6.98 9.58
N LYS A 73 6.14 6.86 9.84
CA LYS A 73 6.66 6.27 11.08
C LYS A 73 6.37 7.27 12.21
N ASP A 74 5.74 6.82 13.28
CA ASP A 74 5.55 7.61 14.52
C ASP A 74 6.89 8.09 15.09
#